data_AF-A0A850A7Q4-F1
#
_entry.id   AF-A0A850A7Q4-F1
#
_cell.length_a   1.000
_cell.length_b   1.000
_cell.length_c   1.000
_cell.angle_alpha   90.00
_cell.angle_beta   90.00
_cell.angle_gamma   90.00
#
_symmetry.space_group_name_H-M   'P 1'
#
loop_
_entity.id
_entity.type
_entity.pdbx_description
1 polymer ?
#
loop_
_entity_poly.entity_id
_entity_poly.type
_entity_poly.pdbx_seq_one_letter_code
_entity_poly.pdbx_strand_id
1 'polypeptide(L)'
;MKKRNFRYFIFWSLMILVVIIVFEWCARVYYSWRVFQNEKAGQLNADYRLALEKTKRVDLDIGVYSVCDSEITLVAPEFVSRYKTIDLGVDSLRFRDDGINRDAEKVILALGDSYVQAVQVNLEETFTECLEALYHQKVDVINSGILGISPQRKMSALCDSLDVSFNDLTDELIQYAKQGKRLYFSKDVHFTPEGHKCWAEIVYRVLEQQKPNRETTTVK
;
A
#
# COMPACT_ATOMS: atom_id res chain seq x y z
N MET A 1 5.67 21.24 53.04
CA MET A 1 6.52 20.10 52.62
C MET A 1 7.90 20.22 53.25
N LYS A 2 8.39 19.22 54.00
CA LYS A 2 9.74 19.25 54.60
C LYS A 2 10.80 19.31 53.48
N LYS A 3 11.78 20.23 53.57
CA LYS A 3 12.89 20.40 52.61
C LYS A 3 13.59 19.07 52.24
N ARG A 4 13.58 18.09 53.15
CA ARG A 4 14.13 16.75 52.92
C ARG A 4 13.40 15.98 51.80
N ASN A 5 12.08 16.10 51.69
CA ASN A 5 11.28 15.38 50.70
C ASN A 5 11.50 15.92 49.28
N PHE A 6 11.80 17.21 49.14
CA PHE A 6 12.04 17.85 47.84
C PHE A 6 13.36 17.40 47.19
N ARG A 7 14.41 17.19 47.98
CA ARG A 7 15.69 16.66 47.48
C ARG A 7 15.56 15.25 46.93
N TYR A 8 14.81 14.38 47.62
CA TYR A 8 14.53 13.03 47.12
C TYR A 8 13.70 13.06 45.85
N PHE A 9 12.70 13.94 45.76
CA PHE A 9 11.91 14.10 44.55
C PHE A 9 12.79 14.47 43.34
N ILE A 10 13.63 15.51 43.46
CA ILE A 10 14.55 15.91 42.39
C ILE A 10 15.48 14.77 41.99
N PHE A 11 16.08 14.09 42.97
CA PHE A 11 16.98 12.97 42.71
C PHE A 11 16.29 11.85 41.90
N TRP A 12 15.08 11.43 42.31
CA TRP A 12 14.33 10.40 41.61
C TRP A 12 13.88 10.85 40.22
N SER A 13 13.46 12.10 40.04
CA SER A 13 13.12 12.65 38.72
C SER A 13 14.32 12.64 37.77
N LEU A 14 15.51 13.02 38.25
CA LEU A 14 16.75 12.95 37.47
C LEU A 14 17.12 11.51 37.11
N MET A 15 16.97 10.56 38.05
CA MET A 15 17.20 9.15 37.77
C MET A 15 16.25 8.60 36.70
N ILE A 16 14.97 8.93 36.78
CA ILE A 16 13.98 8.53 35.75
C ILE A 16 14.36 9.13 34.39
N LEU A 17 14.75 10.41 34.33
CA LEU A 17 15.17 11.06 33.10
C LEU A 17 16.40 10.36 32.48
N VAL A 18 17.40 10.03 33.28
CA VAL A 18 18.59 9.29 32.83
C VAL A 18 18.20 7.92 32.27
N VAL A 19 17.31 7.20 32.95
CA VAL A 19 16.81 5.90 32.48
C VAL A 19 16.13 6.05 31.12
N ILE A 20 15.24 7.04 30.94
CA ILE A 20 14.57 7.32 29.66
C ILE A 20 15.60 7.60 28.55
N ILE A 21 16.60 8.43 28.82
CA ILE A 21 17.67 8.76 27.86
C ILE A 21 18.46 7.50 27.46
N VAL A 22 18.80 6.63 28.42
CA VAL A 22 19.51 5.38 28.12
C VAL A 22 18.64 4.45 27.26
N PHE A 23 17.36 4.28 27.59
CA PHE A 23 16.45 3.45 26.79
C PHE A 23 16.30 3.98 25.37
N GLU A 24 16.17 5.30 25.22
CA GLU A 24 16.07 5.97 23.91
C GLU A 24 17.34 5.76 23.09
N TRP A 25 18.51 5.94 23.70
CA TRP A 25 19.79 5.73 23.04
C TRP A 25 20.02 4.26 22.67
N CYS A 26 19.70 3.32 23.57
CA CYS A 26 19.75 1.89 23.29
C CYS A 26 18.81 1.51 22.14
N ALA A 27 17.61 2.09 22.07
CA ALA A 27 16.68 1.86 20.96
C ALA A 27 17.24 2.37 19.64
N ARG A 28 17.86 3.56 19.62
CA ARG A 28 18.54 4.09 18.43
C ARG A 28 19.70 3.21 17.99
N VAL A 29 20.58 2.81 18.93
CA VAL A 29 21.72 1.94 18.64
C VAL A 29 21.24 0.58 18.13
N TYR A 30 20.22 -0.01 18.75
CA TYR A 30 19.63 -1.27 18.29
C TYR A 30 19.04 -1.14 16.88
N TYR A 31 18.30 -0.06 16.60
CA TYR A 31 17.77 0.21 15.27
C TYR A 31 18.88 0.38 14.24
N SER A 32 19.90 1.21 14.51
CA SER A 32 21.06 1.39 13.63
C SER A 32 21.85 0.10 13.43
N TRP A 33 22.05 -0.70 14.48
CA TRP A 33 22.71 -2.00 14.37
C TRP A 33 21.90 -2.98 13.53
N ARG A 34 20.57 -3.04 13.69
CA ARG A 34 19.68 -3.88 12.88
C ARG A 34 19.73 -3.45 11.41
N VAL A 35 19.67 -2.15 11.13
CA VAL A 35 19.81 -1.61 9.77
C VAL A 35 21.17 -2.01 9.19
N PHE A 36 22.26 -1.83 9.95
CA PHE A 36 23.60 -2.23 9.54
C PHE A 36 23.74 -3.74 9.28
N GLN A 37 23.14 -4.59 10.12
CA GLN A 37 23.15 -6.04 9.89
C GLN A 37 22.34 -6.42 8.65
N ASN A 38 21.20 -5.76 8.41
CA ASN A 38 20.42 -5.96 7.19
C ASN A 38 21.20 -5.53 5.94
N GLU A 39 21.94 -4.43 6.00
CA GLU A 39 22.84 -4.00 4.93
C GLU A 39 23.99 -5.01 4.71
N LYS A 40 24.66 -5.42 5.79
CA LYS A 40 25.79 -6.36 5.72
C LYS A 40 25.39 -7.77 5.27
N ALA A 41 24.18 -8.20 5.63
CA ALA A 41 23.60 -9.46 5.18
C ALA A 41 23.12 -9.43 3.72
N GLY A 42 23.25 -8.28 3.02
CA GLY A 42 22.70 -8.09 1.68
C GLY A 42 21.17 -8.16 1.66
N GLN A 43 20.52 -8.03 2.82
CA GLN A 43 19.06 -8.14 2.97
C GLN A 43 18.34 -6.83 2.69
N LEU A 44 18.98 -5.67 2.91
CA LEU A 44 18.57 -4.45 2.21
C LEU A 44 19.22 -4.51 0.81
N ASN A 45 18.51 -5.09 -0.15
CA ASN A 45 18.98 -5.17 -1.53
C ASN A 45 19.36 -3.76 -2.00
N ALA A 46 20.53 -3.63 -2.62
CA ALA A 46 20.95 -2.37 -3.26
C ALA A 46 19.84 -1.82 -4.18
N ASP A 47 19.00 -2.70 -4.74
CA ASP A 47 17.82 -2.39 -5.54
C ASP A 47 16.71 -1.67 -4.75
N TYR A 48 16.50 -1.99 -3.47
CA TYR A 48 15.51 -1.30 -2.63
C TYR A 48 15.98 0.12 -2.27
N ARG A 49 17.30 0.28 -2.04
CA ARG A 49 17.92 1.61 -1.91
C ARG A 49 17.81 2.41 -3.20
N LEU A 50 18.10 1.79 -4.35
CA LEU A 50 17.98 2.42 -5.65
C LEU A 50 16.52 2.83 -5.94
N ALA A 51 15.55 1.99 -5.57
CA ALA A 51 14.14 2.33 -5.69
C ALA A 51 13.78 3.55 -4.82
N LEU A 52 14.24 3.60 -3.56
CA LEU A 52 14.04 4.76 -2.69
C LEU A 52 14.77 6.02 -3.18
N GLU A 53 15.97 5.89 -3.74
CA GLU A 53 16.71 7.01 -4.33
C GLU A 53 16.05 7.52 -5.61
N LYS A 54 15.38 6.65 -6.36
CA LYS A 54 14.57 6.99 -7.55
C LYS A 54 13.17 7.48 -7.21
N THR A 55 12.73 7.35 -5.97
CA THR A 55 11.51 8.01 -5.51
C THR A 55 11.80 9.44 -5.11
N LYS A 56 11.08 10.39 -5.72
CA LYS A 56 11.13 11.79 -5.30
C LYS A 56 10.06 11.97 -4.24
N ARG A 57 10.43 12.53 -3.09
CA ARG A 57 9.41 13.09 -2.19
C ARG A 57 8.78 14.27 -2.90
N VAL A 58 7.51 14.13 -3.27
CA VAL A 58 6.73 15.20 -3.89
C VAL A 58 6.30 16.18 -2.80
N ASP A 59 5.77 15.64 -1.69
CA ASP A 59 5.36 16.40 -0.51
C ASP A 59 5.38 15.48 0.72
N LEU A 60 5.73 15.99 1.90
CA LEU A 60 5.70 15.23 3.15
C LEU A 60 4.28 14.79 3.54
N ASP A 61 3.26 15.56 3.14
CA ASP A 61 1.87 15.31 3.47
C ASP A 61 1.18 14.37 2.45
N ILE A 62 1.69 14.30 1.22
CA ILE A 62 1.11 13.50 0.12
C ILE A 62 1.81 12.13 0.01
N GLY A 63 3.07 12.03 0.43
CA GLY A 63 3.83 10.79 0.46
C GLY A 63 4.93 10.71 -0.60
N VAL A 64 5.40 9.48 -0.85
CA VAL A 64 6.54 9.21 -1.72
C VAL A 64 6.03 8.69 -3.07
N TYR A 65 6.33 9.41 -4.15
CA TYR A 65 6.01 8.95 -5.51
C TYR A 65 7.28 8.56 -6.26
N SER A 66 7.17 7.52 -7.08
CA SER A 66 8.20 7.22 -8.08
C SER A 66 8.12 8.27 -9.18
N VAL A 67 9.24 8.89 -9.53
CA VAL A 67 9.33 9.85 -10.64
C VAL A 67 10.19 9.26 -11.76
N CYS A 68 10.09 7.95 -11.94
CA CYS A 68 10.99 7.22 -12.81
C CYS A 68 10.31 6.96 -14.15
N ASP A 69 10.83 7.59 -15.21
CA ASP A 69 10.48 7.25 -16.60
C ASP A 69 11.13 5.93 -17.06
N SER A 70 12.06 5.39 -16.28
CA SER A 70 12.72 4.11 -16.57
C SER A 70 12.05 2.96 -15.83
N GLU A 71 12.01 1.80 -16.46
CA GLU A 71 11.66 0.54 -15.81
C GLU A 71 12.53 0.32 -14.57
N ILE A 72 11.89 -0.01 -13.45
CA ILE A 72 12.51 -0.40 -12.20
C ILE A 72 12.36 -1.91 -12.07
N THR A 73 13.47 -2.60 -11.84
CA THR A 73 13.46 -4.01 -11.43
C THR A 73 13.66 -4.08 -9.93
N LEU A 74 12.72 -4.68 -9.21
CA LEU A 74 12.89 -5.05 -7.81
C LEU A 74 13.19 -6.54 -7.74
N VAL A 75 14.31 -6.86 -7.10
CA VAL A 75 14.67 -8.23 -6.79
C VAL A 75 14.52 -8.43 -5.29
N ALA A 76 13.87 -9.52 -4.90
CA ALA A 76 13.82 -10.01 -3.55
C ALA A 76 13.94 -11.54 -3.56
N PRO A 77 14.23 -12.20 -2.43
CA PRO A 77 14.32 -13.66 -2.38
C PRO A 77 13.04 -14.38 -2.84
N GLU A 78 11.88 -13.73 -2.79
CA GLU A 78 10.58 -14.33 -3.09
C GLU A 78 9.95 -13.85 -4.40
N PHE A 79 10.47 -12.79 -5.00
CA PHE A 79 9.92 -12.21 -6.22
C PHE A 79 10.97 -11.46 -7.02
N VAL A 80 10.73 -11.38 -8.33
CA VAL A 80 11.37 -10.44 -9.22
C VAL A 80 10.24 -9.73 -9.94
N SER A 81 10.11 -8.43 -9.72
CA SER A 81 9.10 -7.61 -10.37
C SER A 81 9.75 -6.53 -11.21
N ARG A 82 9.12 -6.26 -12.34
CA ARG A 82 9.44 -5.10 -13.17
C ARG A 82 8.23 -4.20 -13.21
N TYR A 83 8.46 -2.91 -13.03
CA TYR A 83 7.41 -1.94 -13.19
C TYR A 83 7.94 -0.63 -13.75
N LYS A 84 7.06 0.04 -14.47
CA LYS A 84 7.24 1.42 -14.93
C LYS A 84 6.12 2.25 -14.33
N THR A 85 6.35 3.55 -14.24
CA THR A 85 5.29 4.50 -13.93
C THR A 85 5.06 5.42 -15.11
N ILE A 86 3.82 5.78 -15.38
CA ILE A 86 3.42 6.62 -16.50
C ILE A 86 2.85 7.94 -16.02
N ASP A 87 2.98 9.00 -16.84
CA ASP A 87 2.33 10.28 -16.58
C ASP A 87 0.89 10.21 -17.06
N LEU A 88 -0.05 10.43 -16.15
CA LEU A 88 -1.47 10.54 -16.48
C LEU A 88 -1.93 11.99 -16.66
N GLY A 89 -1.00 12.96 -16.64
CA GLY A 89 -1.26 14.39 -16.83
C GLY A 89 -1.71 15.12 -15.56
N VAL A 90 -1.42 14.57 -14.38
CA VAL A 90 -1.84 15.14 -13.08
C VAL A 90 -0.60 15.63 -12.32
N ASP A 91 -0.25 16.91 -12.46
CA ASP A 91 0.80 17.58 -11.68
C ASP A 91 2.14 16.82 -11.58
N SER A 92 2.57 16.18 -12.67
CA SER A 92 3.77 15.32 -12.73
C SER A 92 3.72 14.07 -11.82
N LEU A 93 2.56 13.73 -11.25
CA LEU A 93 2.35 12.46 -10.56
C LEU A 93 2.43 11.33 -11.57
N ARG A 94 3.18 10.30 -11.20
CA ARG A 94 3.35 9.10 -12.02
C ARG A 94 2.70 7.92 -11.34
N PHE A 95 1.96 7.16 -12.12
CA PHE A 95 1.13 6.04 -11.67
C PHE A 95 1.67 4.74 -12.24
N ARG A 96 1.56 3.67 -11.46
CA ARG A 96 1.98 2.35 -11.92
C ARG A 96 0.83 1.70 -12.67
N ASP A 97 0.76 2.00 -13.96
CA ASP A 97 -0.42 1.82 -14.78
C ASP A 97 0.02 1.63 -16.25
N ASP A 98 -0.84 1.08 -17.11
CA ASP A 98 -0.52 0.84 -18.52
C ASP A 98 -1.01 1.96 -19.46
N GLY A 99 -1.86 2.86 -18.99
CA GLY A 99 -2.38 4.02 -19.71
C GLY A 99 -3.86 4.23 -19.46
N ILE A 100 -4.38 5.42 -19.80
CA ILE A 100 -5.84 5.62 -19.78
C ILE A 100 -6.43 5.05 -21.06
N ASN A 101 -7.23 3.99 -20.95
CA ASN A 101 -8.05 3.49 -22.03
C ASN A 101 -9.30 4.37 -22.23
N ARG A 102 -9.21 5.31 -23.18
CA ARG A 102 -10.30 6.26 -23.48
C ARG A 102 -11.51 5.63 -24.15
N ASP A 103 -11.39 4.39 -24.64
CA ASP A 103 -12.49 3.66 -25.27
C ASP A 103 -13.27 2.78 -24.27
N ALA A 104 -12.83 2.73 -23.01
CA ALA A 104 -13.52 1.96 -21.96
C ALA A 104 -14.93 2.50 -21.69
N GLU A 105 -15.88 1.60 -21.45
CA GLU A 105 -17.27 1.93 -21.10
C GLU A 105 -17.36 2.58 -19.72
N LYS A 106 -16.39 2.30 -18.84
CA LYS A 106 -16.31 2.79 -17.47
C LYS A 106 -14.86 2.93 -17.03
N VAL A 107 -14.59 3.95 -16.24
CA VAL A 107 -13.30 4.13 -15.55
C VAL A 107 -13.50 3.91 -14.05
N ILE A 108 -12.58 3.18 -13.43
CA ILE A 108 -12.51 2.93 -11.98
C ILE A 108 -11.18 3.49 -11.49
N LEU A 109 -11.20 4.29 -10.43
CA LEU A 109 -9.98 4.74 -9.76
C LEU A 109 -9.71 3.86 -8.55
N ALA A 110 -8.63 3.08 -8.59
CA ALA A 110 -8.18 2.27 -7.47
C ALA A 110 -7.28 3.09 -6.54
N LEU A 111 -7.83 3.50 -5.40
CA LEU A 111 -7.09 4.24 -4.36
C LEU A 111 -6.64 3.29 -3.25
N GLY A 112 -5.37 3.31 -2.90
CA GLY A 112 -4.89 2.55 -1.76
C GLY A 112 -3.40 2.68 -1.52
N ASP A 113 -2.86 1.70 -0.81
CA ASP A 113 -1.49 1.68 -0.36
C ASP A 113 -0.61 0.78 -1.26
N SER A 114 0.41 0.17 -0.67
CA SER A 114 1.28 -0.78 -1.35
C SER A 114 0.56 -2.04 -1.85
N TYR A 115 -0.62 -2.41 -1.31
CA TYR A 115 -1.45 -3.48 -1.88
C TYR A 115 -2.10 -3.09 -3.19
N VAL A 116 -2.41 -1.80 -3.38
CA VAL A 116 -2.92 -1.30 -4.66
C VAL A 116 -1.76 -1.10 -5.64
N GLN A 117 -0.67 -0.48 -5.18
CA GLN A 117 0.51 -0.24 -6.01
C GLN A 117 1.23 -1.54 -6.45
N ALA A 118 1.16 -2.57 -5.61
CA ALA A 118 1.52 -3.95 -5.92
C ALA A 118 2.99 -4.17 -6.35
N VAL A 119 3.95 -3.39 -5.82
CA VAL A 119 5.35 -3.33 -6.31
C VAL A 119 6.08 -4.68 -6.36
N GLN A 120 5.58 -5.71 -5.69
CA GLN A 120 6.16 -7.06 -5.60
C GLN A 120 5.78 -8.01 -6.73
N VAL A 121 4.81 -7.66 -7.58
CA VAL A 121 4.40 -8.47 -8.76
C VAL A 121 4.62 -7.67 -10.04
N ASN A 122 4.55 -8.27 -11.23
CA ASN A 122 4.59 -7.51 -12.49
C ASN A 122 3.29 -6.74 -12.71
N LEU A 123 3.27 -5.77 -13.63
CA LEU A 123 2.10 -4.90 -13.84
C LEU A 123 0.85 -5.73 -14.15
N GLU A 124 0.99 -6.68 -15.06
CA GLU A 124 -0.06 -7.58 -15.57
C GLU A 124 -0.61 -8.53 -14.50
N GLU A 125 0.10 -8.66 -13.39
CA GLU A 125 -0.26 -9.49 -12.24
C GLU A 125 -0.88 -8.69 -11.09
N THR A 126 -0.95 -7.36 -11.20
CA THR A 126 -1.60 -6.53 -10.20
C THR A 126 -3.12 -6.73 -10.23
N PHE A 127 -3.80 -6.40 -9.14
CA PHE A 127 -5.24 -6.63 -9.07
C PHE A 127 -6.02 -5.69 -10.01
N THR A 128 -5.47 -4.51 -10.35
CA THR A 128 -6.10 -3.57 -11.29
C THR A 128 -6.17 -4.19 -12.67
N GLU A 129 -5.05 -4.71 -13.18
CA GLU A 129 -4.99 -5.41 -14.47
C GLU A 129 -5.83 -6.70 -14.47
N CYS A 130 -5.78 -7.46 -13.36
CA CYS A 130 -6.63 -8.63 -13.21
C CYS A 130 -8.13 -8.27 -13.26
N LEU A 131 -8.52 -7.12 -12.70
CA LEU A 131 -9.90 -6.65 -12.70
C LEU A 131 -10.35 -6.20 -14.10
N GLU A 132 -9.50 -5.49 -14.84
CA GLU A 132 -9.76 -5.15 -16.24
C GLU A 132 -9.95 -6.39 -17.12
N ALA A 133 -9.11 -7.40 -16.91
CA ALA A 133 -9.20 -8.67 -17.61
C ALA A 133 -10.55 -9.37 -17.35
N LEU A 134 -11.07 -9.32 -16.12
CA LEU A 134 -12.41 -9.84 -15.77
C LEU A 134 -13.55 -9.08 -16.47
N TYR A 135 -13.34 -7.79 -16.79
CA TYR A 135 -14.28 -6.98 -17.56
C TYR A 135 -14.08 -7.06 -19.08
N HIS A 136 -13.17 -7.91 -19.57
CA HIS A 136 -12.83 -8.00 -21.00
C HIS A 136 -12.50 -6.63 -21.62
N GLN A 137 -11.71 -5.81 -20.91
CA GLN A 137 -11.24 -4.50 -21.40
C GLN A 137 -12.36 -3.45 -21.61
N LYS A 138 -13.56 -3.71 -21.08
CA LYS A 138 -14.66 -2.73 -21.05
C LYS A 138 -14.52 -1.69 -19.95
N VAL A 139 -13.63 -1.94 -19.00
CA VAL A 139 -13.38 -1.07 -17.85
C VAL A 139 -11.89 -0.76 -17.84
N ASP A 140 -11.57 0.50 -17.58
CA ASP A 140 -10.23 1.02 -17.32
C ASP A 140 -10.10 1.18 -15.79
N VAL A 141 -9.07 0.61 -15.17
CA VAL A 141 -8.85 0.61 -13.72
C VAL A 141 -7.54 1.31 -13.40
N ILE A 142 -7.62 2.62 -13.20
CA ILE A 142 -6.46 3.46 -12.90
C ILE A 142 -5.87 3.11 -11.53
N ASN A 143 -4.63 2.63 -11.52
CA ASN A 143 -3.91 2.26 -10.31
C ASN A 143 -3.26 3.48 -9.63
N SER A 144 -3.91 3.99 -8.59
CA SER A 144 -3.44 5.12 -7.78
C SER A 144 -2.97 4.67 -6.39
N GLY A 145 -2.33 3.50 -6.30
CA GLY A 145 -1.72 3.00 -5.08
C GLY A 145 -0.43 3.74 -4.72
N ILE A 146 -0.26 4.09 -3.44
CA ILE A 146 0.92 4.83 -2.94
C ILE A 146 1.57 4.06 -1.79
N LEU A 147 2.86 3.76 -1.92
CA LEU A 147 3.62 3.05 -0.88
C LEU A 147 3.58 3.78 0.47
N GLY A 148 3.37 3.03 1.55
CA GLY A 148 3.58 3.53 2.92
C GLY A 148 2.44 4.38 3.48
N ILE A 149 1.32 4.50 2.77
CA ILE A 149 0.07 5.00 3.34
C ILE A 149 -0.66 3.82 3.98
N SER A 150 -1.36 4.00 5.11
CA SER A 150 -2.23 2.96 5.66
C SER A 150 -3.56 3.58 6.07
N PRO A 151 -4.43 3.92 5.11
CA PRO A 151 -5.54 4.80 5.38
C PRO A 151 -6.78 4.07 5.89
N GLN A 152 -6.82 2.73 5.93
CA GLN A 152 -8.07 1.96 6.05
C GLN A 152 -9.07 2.46 7.12
N ARG A 153 -8.60 2.70 8.36
CA ARG A 153 -9.47 3.21 9.44
C ARG A 153 -9.93 4.66 9.25
N LYS A 154 -9.07 5.52 8.70
CA LYS A 154 -9.44 6.90 8.37
C LYS A 154 -10.33 6.96 7.13
N MET A 155 -10.16 6.01 6.21
CA MET A 155 -10.90 5.92 4.97
C MET A 155 -12.37 5.58 5.22
N SER A 156 -12.67 4.61 6.08
CA SER A 156 -14.06 4.30 6.45
C SER A 156 -14.77 5.52 7.04
N ALA A 157 -14.16 6.21 8.02
CA ALA A 157 -14.74 7.42 8.60
C ALA A 157 -14.90 8.56 7.57
N LEU A 158 -13.97 8.68 6.63
CA LEU A 158 -14.04 9.66 5.54
C LEU A 158 -15.18 9.32 4.56
N CYS A 159 -15.29 8.06 4.14
CA CYS A 159 -16.37 7.57 3.29
C CYS A 159 -17.74 7.85 3.92
N ASP A 160 -17.91 7.57 5.21
CA ASP A 160 -19.12 7.88 5.96
C ASP A 160 -19.43 9.38 5.93
N SER A 161 -18.41 10.24 6.12
CA SER A 161 -18.58 11.70 6.10
C SER A 161 -18.90 12.28 4.72
N LEU A 162 -18.59 11.54 3.65
CA LEU A 162 -18.80 11.94 2.25
C LEU A 162 -20.02 11.25 1.62
N ASP A 163 -20.78 10.46 2.38
CA ASP A 163 -21.88 9.62 1.88
C ASP A 163 -21.44 8.69 0.72
N VAL A 164 -20.22 8.15 0.84
CA VAL A 164 -19.66 7.17 -0.10
C VAL A 164 -19.78 5.78 0.51
N SER A 165 -20.37 4.84 -0.24
CA SER A 165 -20.46 3.44 0.20
C SER A 165 -19.06 2.86 0.48
N PHE A 166 -18.86 2.37 1.70
CA PHE A 166 -17.66 1.65 2.11
C PHE A 166 -17.98 0.16 2.26
N ASN A 167 -17.22 -0.69 1.56
CA ASN A 167 -17.35 -2.14 1.65
C ASN A 167 -16.04 -2.70 2.22
N ASP A 168 -16.08 -3.23 3.44
CA ASP A 168 -14.94 -3.95 4.01
C ASP A 168 -14.96 -5.39 3.50
N LEU A 169 -13.99 -5.73 2.65
CA LEU A 169 -13.90 -7.03 1.98
C LEU A 169 -12.91 -7.99 2.68
N THR A 170 -12.57 -7.70 3.94
CA THR A 170 -11.61 -8.49 4.71
C THR A 170 -12.10 -9.92 4.92
N ASP A 171 -13.39 -10.13 5.16
CA ASP A 171 -13.96 -11.45 5.41
C ASP A 171 -13.90 -12.36 4.17
N GLU A 172 -14.16 -11.82 2.98
CA GLU A 172 -14.05 -12.51 1.70
C GLU A 172 -12.61 -12.96 1.46
N LEU A 173 -11.63 -12.10 1.74
CA LEU A 173 -10.22 -12.43 1.60
C LEU A 173 -9.81 -13.55 2.57
N ILE A 174 -10.30 -13.51 3.82
CA ILE A 174 -10.10 -14.57 4.81
C ILE A 174 -10.69 -15.90 4.31
N GLN A 175 -11.87 -15.87 3.68
CA GLN A 175 -12.49 -17.08 3.11
C GLN A 175 -11.63 -17.70 2.01
N TYR A 176 -11.02 -16.89 1.13
CA TYR A 176 -10.08 -17.39 0.13
C TYR A 176 -8.83 -18.01 0.77
N ALA A 177 -8.28 -17.38 1.80
CA ALA A 177 -7.12 -17.93 2.52
C ALA A 177 -7.43 -19.31 3.13
N LYS A 178 -8.64 -19.50 3.69
CA LYS A 178 -9.10 -20.78 4.26
C LYS A 178 -9.20 -21.92 3.23
N GLN A 179 -9.27 -21.61 1.94
CA GLN A 179 -9.27 -22.61 0.87
C GLN A 179 -7.86 -23.12 0.52
N GLY A 180 -6.84 -22.71 1.29
CA GLY A 180 -5.44 -23.11 1.07
C GLY A 180 -4.73 -22.29 -0.02
N LYS A 181 -5.34 -21.19 -0.48
CA LYS A 181 -4.72 -20.26 -1.43
C LYS A 181 -3.59 -19.51 -0.74
N ARG A 182 -2.42 -19.45 -1.39
CA ARG A 182 -1.28 -18.68 -0.90
C ARG A 182 -1.40 -17.22 -1.35
N LEU A 183 -2.17 -16.45 -0.59
CA LEU A 183 -2.45 -15.04 -0.91
C LEU A 183 -1.24 -14.13 -0.67
N TYR A 184 -0.34 -14.49 0.25
CA TYR A 184 0.79 -13.67 0.67
C TYR A 184 2.13 -14.40 0.43
N PHE A 185 3.19 -13.61 0.25
CA PHE A 185 4.55 -14.14 0.29
C PHE A 185 4.87 -14.69 1.70
N SER A 186 5.92 -15.50 1.83
CA SER A 186 6.24 -16.18 3.10
C SER A 186 6.99 -15.29 4.09
N LYS A 187 7.75 -14.31 3.61
CA LYS A 187 8.52 -13.35 4.42
C LYS A 187 8.02 -11.92 4.23
N ASP A 188 7.24 -11.68 3.20
CA ASP A 188 6.66 -10.39 2.86
C ASP A 188 5.12 -10.43 3.02
N VAL A 189 4.56 -9.37 3.61
CA VAL A 189 3.12 -9.26 3.93
C VAL A 189 2.26 -8.86 2.72
N HIS A 190 2.86 -8.58 1.56
CA HIS A 190 2.16 -8.20 0.35
C HIS A 190 1.59 -9.42 -0.39
N PHE A 191 0.65 -9.15 -1.29
CA PHE A 191 0.03 -10.19 -2.09
C PHE A 191 1.00 -10.82 -3.09
N THR A 192 0.85 -12.13 -3.27
CA THR A 192 1.41 -12.84 -4.43
C THR A 192 0.58 -12.52 -5.68
N PRO A 193 1.02 -12.92 -6.90
CA PRO A 193 0.17 -12.83 -8.08
C PRO A 193 -1.21 -13.51 -7.89
N GLU A 194 -1.24 -14.67 -7.21
CA GLU A 194 -2.51 -15.34 -6.88
C GLU A 194 -3.34 -14.52 -5.89
N GLY A 195 -2.71 -13.84 -4.92
CA GLY A 195 -3.39 -12.93 -4.00
C GLY A 195 -4.08 -11.76 -4.71
N HIS A 196 -3.38 -11.13 -5.66
CA HIS A 196 -3.94 -10.06 -6.49
C HIS A 196 -5.11 -10.54 -7.34
N LYS A 197 -4.99 -11.71 -7.96
CA LYS A 197 -6.09 -12.33 -8.71
C LYS A 197 -7.32 -12.60 -7.81
N CYS A 198 -7.12 -13.18 -6.64
CA CYS A 198 -8.20 -13.43 -5.69
C CYS A 198 -8.89 -12.12 -5.27
N TRP A 199 -8.12 -11.07 -5.03
CA TRP A 199 -8.65 -9.74 -4.70
C TRP A 199 -9.46 -9.15 -5.84
N ALA A 200 -8.97 -9.22 -7.08
CA ALA A 200 -9.70 -8.77 -8.26
C ALA A 200 -11.05 -9.49 -8.43
N GLU A 201 -11.08 -10.82 -8.21
CA GLU A 201 -12.34 -11.60 -8.26
C GLU A 201 -13.34 -11.17 -7.18
N ILE A 202 -12.87 -10.88 -5.96
CA ILE A 202 -13.72 -10.37 -4.87
C ILE A 202 -14.32 -9.02 -5.26
N VAL A 203 -13.48 -8.07 -5.68
CA VAL A 203 -13.92 -6.72 -6.09
C VAL A 203 -14.89 -6.79 -7.26
N TYR A 204 -14.59 -7.60 -8.28
CA TYR A 204 -15.46 -7.83 -9.44
C TYR A 204 -16.87 -8.25 -9.00
N ARG A 205 -16.99 -9.28 -8.13
CA ARG A 205 -18.29 -9.74 -7.65
C ARG A 205 -19.09 -8.66 -6.93
N VAL A 206 -18.42 -7.88 -6.07
CA VAL A 206 -19.07 -6.79 -5.32
C VAL A 206 -19.58 -5.72 -6.28
N LEU A 207 -18.77 -5.31 -7.27
CA LEU A 207 -19.16 -4.34 -8.28
C LEU A 207 -20.33 -4.84 -9.16
N GLU A 208 -20.35 -6.12 -9.51
CA GLU A 208 -21.46 -6.72 -10.25
C GLU A 208 -22.77 -6.74 -9.44
N GLN A 209 -22.69 -7.01 -8.13
CA GLN A 209 -23.86 -7.00 -7.24
C GLN A 209 -24.42 -5.59 -7.00
N GLN A 210 -23.57 -4.56 -7.09
CA GLN A 210 -23.96 -3.16 -6.93
C GLN A 210 -24.58 -2.53 -8.19
N LYS A 211 -24.57 -3.23 -9.34
CA LYS A 211 -25.22 -2.70 -10.54
C LYS A 211 -26.69 -2.45 -10.24
N PRO A 212 -27.19 -1.20 -10.38
CA PRO A 212 -28.59 -0.92 -10.17
C PRO A 212 -29.39 -1.84 -11.09
N ASN A 213 -30.41 -2.49 -10.52
CA ASN A 213 -31.30 -3.37 -11.26
C ASN A 213 -31.90 -2.54 -12.41
N ARG A 214 -31.37 -2.67 -13.63
CA ARG A 214 -31.77 -1.85 -14.79
C ARG A 214 -33.19 -2.14 -15.26
N GLU A 215 -33.86 -3.09 -14.63
CA GLU A 215 -35.23 -3.47 -14.93
C GLU A 215 -36.22 -2.50 -14.26
N THR A 216 -37.04 -1.86 -15.10
CA THR A 216 -38.28 -1.12 -14.77
C THR A 216 -38.21 0.38 -14.42
N THR A 217 -37.36 1.16 -15.08
CA THR A 217 -37.80 2.53 -15.41
C THR A 217 -38.44 2.51 -16.80
N THR A 218 -39.63 1.91 -16.90
CA THR A 218 -40.54 2.22 -18.00
C THR A 218 -40.92 3.68 -17.80
N VAL A 219 -40.31 4.58 -18.58
CA VAL A 219 -40.74 5.96 -18.70
C VAL A 219 -42.21 5.92 -19.14
N LYS A 220 -43.12 6.21 -18.21
CA LYS A 220 -44.53 6.46 -18.51
C LYS A 220 -44.69 7.88 -19.06
#